data_AF-A0A7C1R431-F1
#
_entry.id   AF-A0A7C1R431-F1
#
_cell.length_a   1.000
_cell.length_b   1.000
_cell.length_c   1.000
_cell.angle_alpha   90.00
_cell.angle_beta   90.00
_cell.angle_gamma   90.00
#
_symmetry.space_group_name_H-M   'P 1'
#
loop_
_entity.id
_entity.type
_entity.pdbx_description
1 polymer ?
#
loop_
_entity_poly.entity_id
_entity_poly.type
_entity_poly.pdbx_seq_one_letter_code
_entity_poly.pdbx_strand_id
1 'polypeptide(L)'
;MIYKFKSGQSFKADVQEVGERLETLREKHDCLKTEVVVTDAKNKGSPLHPIFEWNDKKAAHQHRLNKARQMIRAIVVAESEGEEFEPAYVNIVVGDHENYYQSTRIAVGNPSEWSVVVETARKAIEMAYNRLDELQKIAVKMNPDKVPMIVNAQKALLKSSNILSTVHN
;
A
#
# COMPACT_ATOMS: atom_id res chain seq x y z
N MET A 1 -18.50 -9.71 4.01
CA MET A 1 -17.13 -9.19 4.16
C MET A 1 -16.83 -8.99 5.63
N ILE A 2 -15.81 -9.68 6.12
CA ILE A 2 -15.25 -9.51 7.46
C ILE A 2 -13.96 -8.72 7.32
N TYR A 3 -13.81 -7.62 8.06
CA TYR A 3 -12.62 -6.80 8.04
C TYR A 3 -11.74 -7.04 9.27
N LYS A 4 -10.42 -6.97 9.07
CA LYS A 4 -9.43 -6.98 10.15
C LYS A 4 -8.28 -6.03 9.82
N PHE A 5 -7.55 -5.62 10.87
CA PHE A 5 -6.25 -5.00 10.68
C PHE A 5 -5.20 -6.09 10.52
N LYS A 6 -4.20 -5.84 9.66
CA LYS A 6 -3.02 -6.69 9.51
C LYS A 6 -2.37 -6.94 10.87
N SER A 7 -1.78 -8.12 11.04
CA SER A 7 -1.07 -8.49 12.26
C SER A 7 -0.06 -7.41 12.66
N GLY A 8 -0.08 -7.02 13.95
CA GLY A 8 0.79 -5.97 14.49
C GLY A 8 0.33 -4.53 14.20
N GLN A 9 -0.83 -4.33 13.58
CA GLN A 9 -1.46 -3.01 13.40
C GLN A 9 -2.73 -2.92 14.24
N SER A 10 -2.95 -1.75 14.83
CA SER A 10 -4.20 -1.44 15.54
C SER A 10 -4.51 0.05 15.44
N PHE A 11 -5.80 0.36 15.40
CA PHE A 11 -6.32 1.72 15.38
C PHE A 11 -7.44 1.83 16.40
N LYS A 12 -7.71 3.07 16.86
CA LYS A 12 -8.69 3.33 17.93
C LYS A 12 -10.13 3.35 17.42
N ALA A 13 -10.52 2.36 16.62
CA ALA A 13 -11.86 2.25 16.04
C ALA A 13 -12.19 0.79 15.78
N ASP A 14 -13.48 0.49 15.70
CA ASP A 14 -13.95 -0.83 15.28
C ASP A 14 -13.55 -1.08 13.83
N VAL A 15 -12.87 -2.19 13.58
CA VAL A 15 -12.31 -2.48 12.26
C VAL A 15 -13.38 -2.85 11.23
N GLN A 16 -14.49 -3.42 11.67
CA GLN A 16 -15.62 -3.75 10.80
C GLN A 16 -16.28 -2.45 10.32
N GLU A 17 -16.58 -1.54 11.24
CA GLU A 17 -17.15 -0.23 10.88
C GLU A 17 -16.22 0.60 10.00
N VAL A 18 -14.91 0.55 10.26
CA VAL A 18 -13.89 1.23 9.43
C VAL A 18 -13.88 0.65 8.02
N GLY A 19 -13.82 -0.68 7.88
CA GLY A 19 -13.79 -1.34 6.57
C GLY A 19 -15.03 -1.05 5.75
N GLU A 20 -16.22 -1.18 6.35
CA GLU A 20 -17.50 -0.86 5.71
C GLU A 20 -17.58 0.62 5.30
N ARG A 21 -17.07 1.53 6.15
CA ARG A 21 -17.06 2.96 5.82
C ARG A 21 -16.14 3.28 4.65
N LEU A 22 -14.95 2.69 4.61
CA LEU A 22 -14.03 2.89 3.49
C LEU A 22 -14.59 2.32 2.18
N GLU A 23 -15.26 1.18 2.24
CA GLU A 23 -15.90 0.60 1.06
C GLU A 23 -17.03 1.49 0.55
N THR A 24 -17.87 2.02 1.45
CA THR A 24 -18.90 3.01 1.10
C THR A 24 -18.29 4.26 0.42
N LEU A 25 -17.16 4.75 0.93
CA LEU A 25 -16.46 5.90 0.34
C LEU A 25 -15.86 5.55 -1.02
N ARG A 26 -15.30 4.35 -1.19
CA ARG A 26 -14.78 3.86 -2.47
C ARG A 26 -15.90 3.76 -3.50
N GLU A 27 -17.02 3.13 -3.17
CA GLU A 27 -18.18 3.00 -4.06
C GLU A 27 -18.75 4.35 -4.48
N LYS A 28 -18.86 5.29 -3.54
CA LYS A 28 -19.39 6.64 -3.82
C LYS A 28 -18.50 7.45 -4.79
N HIS A 29 -17.20 7.18 -4.81
CA HIS A 29 -16.21 7.97 -5.54
C HIS A 29 -15.51 7.16 -6.66
N ASP A 30 -15.97 5.94 -6.95
CA ASP A 30 -15.37 4.89 -7.80
C ASP A 30 -13.96 4.41 -7.38
N CYS A 31 -13.26 5.22 -6.60
CA CYS A 31 -11.95 4.99 -6.05
C CYS A 31 -11.84 5.66 -4.68
N LEU A 32 -10.91 5.18 -3.86
CA LEU A 32 -10.66 5.72 -2.53
C LEU A 32 -9.45 6.65 -2.54
N LYS A 33 -9.69 7.96 -2.47
CA LYS A 33 -8.63 8.98 -2.29
C LYS A 33 -8.38 9.26 -0.81
N THR A 34 -7.13 9.53 -0.45
CA THR A 34 -6.73 9.78 0.95
C THR A 34 -7.46 11.00 1.52
N GLU A 35 -7.64 12.03 0.69
CA GLU A 35 -8.30 13.29 1.02
C GLU A 35 -9.79 13.10 1.32
N VAL A 36 -10.44 12.17 0.61
CA VAL A 36 -11.85 11.79 0.87
C VAL A 36 -11.97 11.15 2.25
N VAL A 37 -11.06 10.23 2.59
CA VAL A 37 -11.03 9.59 3.92
C VAL A 37 -10.83 10.60 5.03
N VAL A 38 -9.86 11.51 4.90
CA VAL A 38 -9.63 12.56 5.90
C VAL A 38 -10.82 13.51 5.99
N THR A 39 -11.46 13.83 4.87
CA THR A 39 -12.65 14.69 4.87
C THR A 39 -13.83 14.03 5.57
N ASP A 40 -14.06 12.75 5.33
CA ASP A 40 -15.10 11.97 6.03
C ASP A 40 -14.83 11.89 7.53
N ALA A 41 -13.59 11.59 7.91
CA ALA A 41 -13.19 11.45 9.30
C ALA A 41 -13.30 12.74 10.12
N LYS A 42 -13.42 13.92 9.49
CA LYS A 42 -13.67 15.20 10.21
C LYS A 42 -15.00 15.17 10.95
N ASN A 43 -15.99 14.46 10.42
CA ASN A 43 -17.28 14.31 11.07
C ASN A 43 -17.12 13.44 12.32
N LYS A 44 -17.52 13.95 13.49
CA LYS A 44 -17.46 13.21 14.77
C LYS A 44 -18.29 11.93 14.78
N GLY A 45 -19.30 11.83 13.92
CA GLY A 45 -20.11 10.62 13.74
C GLY A 45 -19.50 9.60 12.76
N SER A 46 -18.39 9.92 12.09
CA SER A 46 -17.69 8.94 11.25
C SER A 46 -16.95 7.94 12.13
N PRO A 47 -17.02 6.62 11.86
CA PRO A 47 -16.22 5.62 12.58
C PRO A 47 -14.71 5.81 12.37
N LEU A 48 -14.32 6.59 11.35
CA LEU A 48 -12.93 6.97 11.09
C LEU A 48 -12.43 8.07 12.03
N HIS A 49 -13.32 8.88 12.62
CA HIS A 49 -12.95 10.06 13.40
C HIS A 49 -11.93 9.79 14.53
N PRO A 50 -12.10 8.73 15.35
CA PRO A 50 -11.20 8.46 16.48
C PRO A 50 -9.77 8.08 16.08
N ILE A 51 -9.53 7.75 14.81
CA ILE A 51 -8.23 7.33 14.29
C ILE A 51 -7.27 8.54 14.14
N PHE A 52 -7.82 9.74 14.01
CA PHE A 52 -7.06 10.95 13.67
C PHE A 52 -6.87 11.88 14.87
N GLU A 53 -5.76 12.63 14.82
CA GLU A 53 -5.53 13.78 15.69
C GLU A 53 -5.98 15.06 14.97
N TRP A 54 -6.96 15.74 15.57
CA TRP A 54 -7.62 16.94 15.01
C TRP A 54 -7.07 18.25 15.57
N ASN A 55 -6.23 18.20 16.61
CA ASN A 55 -5.53 19.38 17.09
C ASN A 55 -4.37 19.71 16.14
N ASP A 56 -4.47 20.82 15.41
CA ASP A 56 -3.45 21.24 14.44
C ASP A 56 -2.08 21.54 15.06
N LYS A 57 -2.02 21.87 16.37
CA LYS A 57 -0.73 22.00 17.08
C LYS A 57 -0.05 20.65 17.30
N LYS A 58 -0.79 19.54 17.27
CA LYS A 58 -0.29 18.19 17.43
C LYS A 58 -0.09 17.46 16.10
N ALA A 59 -0.98 17.70 15.13
CA ALA A 59 -0.93 17.06 13.82
C ALA A 59 -1.36 18.03 12.72
N ALA A 60 -0.45 18.32 11.79
CA ALA A 60 -0.79 19.06 10.57
C ALA A 60 -1.56 18.18 9.57
N HIS A 61 -2.11 18.80 8.52
CA HIS A 61 -2.86 18.10 7.48
C HIS A 61 -2.09 16.93 6.83
N GLN A 62 -0.79 17.11 6.55
CA GLN A 62 0.06 16.05 5.99
C GLN A 62 0.21 14.84 6.93
N HIS A 63 0.21 15.06 8.24
CA HIS A 63 0.21 13.97 9.22
C HIS A 63 -1.08 13.15 9.13
N ARG A 64 -2.24 13.81 8.97
CA ARG A 64 -3.52 13.13 8.79
C ARG A 64 -3.57 12.33 7.48
N LEU A 65 -3.08 12.88 6.37
CA LEU A 65 -2.97 12.14 5.11
C LEU A 65 -2.10 10.88 5.28
N ASN A 66 -0.96 11.00 5.95
CA ASN A 66 -0.11 9.84 6.25
C ASN A 66 -0.81 8.81 7.15
N LYS A 67 -1.56 9.25 8.16
CA LYS A 67 -2.34 8.37 9.04
C LYS A 67 -3.42 7.61 8.26
N ALA A 68 -4.11 8.28 7.33
CA ALA A 68 -5.09 7.65 6.45
C ALA A 68 -4.42 6.60 5.54
N ARG A 69 -3.28 6.91 4.89
CA ARG A 69 -2.55 5.94 4.05
C ARG A 69 -2.13 4.70 4.83
N GLN A 70 -1.66 4.87 6.07
CA GLN A 70 -1.30 3.75 6.95
C GLN A 70 -2.51 2.87 7.26
N MET A 71 -3.62 3.49 7.66
CA MET A 71 -4.86 2.79 7.97
C MET A 71 -5.40 2.01 6.76
N ILE A 72 -5.50 2.63 5.58
CA ILE A 72 -6.02 1.96 4.37
C ILE A 72 -5.17 0.73 4.03
N ARG A 73 -3.84 0.85 4.08
CA ARG A 73 -2.91 -0.26 3.78
C ARG A 73 -2.91 -1.36 4.84
N ALA A 74 -3.41 -1.07 6.03
CA ALA A 74 -3.48 -2.00 7.14
C ALA A 74 -4.76 -2.84 7.15
N ILE A 75 -5.74 -2.58 6.28
CA ILE A 75 -7.00 -3.32 6.27
C ILE A 75 -6.88 -4.56 5.38
N VAL A 76 -7.38 -5.67 5.90
CA VAL A 76 -7.56 -6.93 5.20
C VAL A 76 -9.03 -7.36 5.29
N VAL A 77 -9.48 -8.14 4.31
CA VAL A 77 -10.87 -8.57 4.15
C VAL A 77 -10.94 -10.08 3.85
N ALA A 78 -12.02 -10.72 4.28
CA ALA A 78 -12.42 -12.08 3.90
C ALA A 78 -13.91 -12.09 3.55
N GLU A 79 -14.41 -12.99 2.69
CA GLU A 79 -15.84 -13.00 2.34
C GLU A 79 -16.68 -13.48 3.52
N SER A 80 -16.22 -14.55 4.15
CA SER A 80 -16.88 -15.26 5.23
C SER A 80 -15.91 -15.69 6.34
N GLU A 81 -16.45 -16.20 7.43
CA GLU A 81 -15.66 -16.66 8.57
C GLU A 81 -14.92 -17.96 8.22
N GLY A 82 -13.62 -18.02 8.54
CA GLY A 82 -12.76 -19.17 8.24
C GLY A 82 -11.98 -19.07 6.92
N GLU A 83 -12.24 -18.06 6.10
CA GLU A 83 -11.45 -17.76 4.90
C GLU A 83 -10.15 -17.01 5.20
N GLU A 84 -9.21 -17.09 4.26
CA GLU A 84 -7.96 -16.35 4.33
C GLU A 84 -8.19 -14.85 4.12
N PHE A 85 -7.55 -14.03 4.95
CA PHE A 85 -7.62 -12.59 4.86
C PHE A 85 -6.66 -12.06 3.80
N GLU A 86 -7.19 -11.34 2.83
CA GLU A 86 -6.41 -10.69 1.77
C GLU A 86 -6.38 -9.17 1.94
N PRO A 87 -5.38 -8.46 1.39
CA PRO A 87 -5.37 -7.00 1.40
C PRO A 87 -6.68 -6.44 0.82
N ALA A 88 -7.35 -5.54 1.54
CA ALA A 88 -8.60 -4.97 1.04
C ALA A 88 -8.37 -3.99 -0.13
N TYR A 89 -7.25 -3.25 -0.07
CA TYR A 89 -6.94 -2.20 -1.03
C TYR A 89 -5.53 -2.32 -1.61
N VAL A 90 -5.39 -2.00 -2.89
CA VAL A 90 -4.13 -1.76 -3.58
C VAL A 90 -4.00 -0.29 -3.96
N ASN A 91 -2.77 0.20 -4.09
CA ASN A 91 -2.53 1.57 -4.56
C ASN A 91 -2.34 1.58 -6.07
N ILE A 92 -3.14 2.37 -6.77
CA ILE A 92 -3.05 2.57 -8.21
C ILE A 92 -2.40 3.93 -8.45
N VAL A 93 -1.27 3.93 -9.16
CA VAL A 93 -0.51 5.13 -9.49
C VAL A 93 -0.93 5.62 -10.87
N VAL A 94 -1.24 6.91 -10.98
CA VAL A 94 -1.63 7.56 -12.24
C VAL A 94 -0.66 8.72 -12.50
N GLY A 95 0.15 8.60 -13.55
CA GLY A 95 1.23 9.54 -13.81
C GLY A 95 2.24 9.61 -12.67
N ASP A 96 2.83 10.79 -12.45
CA ASP A 96 3.94 10.97 -11.49
C ASP A 96 3.50 11.45 -10.10
N HIS A 97 2.31 12.03 -9.99
CA HIS A 97 1.90 12.77 -8.79
C HIS A 97 0.54 12.36 -8.24
N GLU A 98 -0.19 11.51 -8.94
CA GLU A 98 -1.51 11.07 -8.50
C GLU A 98 -1.53 9.57 -8.19
N ASN A 99 -2.32 9.24 -7.18
CA ASN A 99 -2.66 7.86 -6.88
C ASN A 99 -4.01 7.81 -6.17
N TYR A 100 -4.60 6.63 -6.20
CA TYR A 100 -5.78 6.29 -5.42
C TYR A 100 -5.66 4.88 -4.88
N TYR A 101 -6.58 4.51 -4.02
CA TYR A 101 -6.73 3.13 -3.56
C TYR A 101 -7.95 2.51 -4.23
N GLN A 102 -7.79 1.29 -4.73
CA GLN A 102 -8.86 0.49 -5.31
C GLN A 102 -9.01 -0.79 -4.51
N SER A 103 -10.22 -1.34 -4.47
CA SER A 103 -10.43 -2.70 -3.97
C SER A 103 -9.49 -3.65 -4.70
N THR A 104 -8.76 -4.48 -3.96
CA THR A 104 -7.80 -5.44 -4.56
C THR A 104 -8.49 -6.32 -5.61
N ARG A 105 -9.72 -6.77 -5.33
CA ARG A 105 -10.50 -7.62 -6.23
C ARG A 105 -10.88 -6.90 -7.52
N ILE A 106 -11.29 -5.64 -7.43
CA ILE A 106 -11.62 -4.82 -8.60
C ILE A 106 -10.37 -4.57 -9.45
N ALA A 107 -9.25 -4.20 -8.81
CA ALA A 107 -8.01 -3.92 -9.51
C ALA A 107 -7.46 -5.15 -10.24
N VAL A 108 -7.62 -6.36 -9.65
CA VAL A 108 -7.22 -7.61 -10.29
C VAL A 108 -8.12 -7.94 -11.50
N GLY A 109 -9.41 -7.63 -11.43
CA GLY A 109 -10.35 -7.83 -12.53
C GLY A 109 -10.26 -6.78 -13.65
N ASN A 110 -9.53 -5.68 -13.45
CA ASN A 110 -9.39 -4.60 -14.42
C ASN A 110 -8.02 -4.66 -15.12
N PRO A 111 -7.96 -4.92 -16.44
CA PRO A 111 -6.68 -5.05 -17.16
C PRO A 111 -5.75 -3.83 -17.05
N SER A 112 -6.31 -2.62 -17.03
CA SER A 112 -5.51 -1.40 -16.92
C SER A 112 -4.93 -1.23 -15.51
N GLU A 113 -5.72 -1.48 -14.46
CA GLU A 113 -5.25 -1.37 -13.08
C GLU A 113 -4.29 -2.51 -12.73
N TRP A 114 -4.55 -3.73 -13.21
CA TRP A 114 -3.62 -4.86 -13.14
C TRP A 114 -2.24 -4.48 -13.69
N SER A 115 -2.20 -3.93 -14.90
CA SER A 115 -0.97 -3.49 -15.55
C SER A 115 -0.18 -2.48 -14.69
N VAL A 116 -0.88 -1.52 -14.08
CA VAL A 116 -0.28 -0.53 -13.16
C VAL A 116 0.29 -1.19 -11.90
N VAL A 117 -0.42 -2.17 -11.31
CA VAL A 117 0.06 -2.89 -10.12
C VAL A 117 1.32 -3.70 -10.44
N VAL A 118 1.33 -4.42 -11.56
CA VAL A 118 2.49 -5.18 -12.04
C VAL A 118 3.69 -4.26 -12.32
N GLU A 119 3.45 -3.14 -12.99
CA GLU A 119 4.50 -2.16 -13.29
C GLU A 119 5.07 -1.52 -12.01
N THR A 120 4.22 -1.28 -11.01
CA THR A 120 4.66 -0.80 -9.69
C THR A 120 5.58 -1.82 -9.00
N ALA A 121 5.24 -3.11 -9.07
CA ALA A 121 6.11 -4.17 -8.56
C ALA A 121 7.44 -4.24 -9.31
N ARG A 122 7.43 -4.09 -10.65
CA ARG A 122 8.64 -4.04 -11.48
C ARG A 122 9.54 -2.88 -11.09
N LYS A 123 8.99 -1.66 -10.96
CA LYS A 123 9.74 -0.48 -10.50
C LYS A 123 10.35 -0.69 -9.11
N ALA A 124 9.64 -1.37 -8.21
CA ALA A 124 10.17 -1.67 -6.87
C ALA A 124 11.41 -2.59 -6.92
N ILE A 125 11.41 -3.61 -7.80
CA ILE A 125 12.57 -4.48 -8.02
C ILE A 125 13.74 -3.69 -8.58
N GLU A 126 13.50 -2.82 -9.56
CA GLU A 126 14.51 -1.96 -10.17
C GLU A 126 15.13 -1.01 -9.13
N MET A 127 14.31 -0.36 -8.31
CA MET A 127 14.78 0.48 -7.21
C MET A 127 15.60 -0.29 -6.17
N ALA A 128 15.20 -1.52 -5.85
CA ALA A 128 15.97 -2.37 -4.93
C ALA A 128 17.33 -2.74 -5.52
N TYR A 129 17.39 -3.06 -6.82
CA TYR A 129 18.63 -3.34 -7.52
C TYR A 129 19.58 -2.14 -7.51
N ASN A 130 19.07 -0.95 -7.84
CA ASN A 130 19.86 0.28 -7.89
C ASN A 130 20.47 0.62 -6.51
N ARG A 131 19.71 0.43 -5.42
CA ARG A 131 20.24 0.59 -4.05
C ARG A 131 21.38 -0.38 -3.74
N LEU A 132 21.28 -1.63 -4.20
CA LEU A 132 22.36 -2.61 -4.01
C LEU A 132 23.59 -2.27 -4.85
N ASP A 133 23.42 -1.74 -6.06
CA ASP A 133 24.52 -1.25 -6.89
C ASP A 133 25.28 -0.09 -6.23
N GLU A 134 24.55 0.88 -5.66
CA GLU A 134 25.14 1.96 -4.86
C GLU A 134 25.91 1.44 -3.65
N LEU A 135 25.34 0.49 -2.90
CA LEU A 135 26.00 -0.13 -1.74
C LEU A 135 27.24 -0.91 -2.16
N GLN A 136 27.21 -1.63 -3.28
CA GLN A 136 28.33 -2.42 -3.77
C GLN A 136 29.57 -1.53 -4.02
N LYS A 137 29.38 -0.36 -4.65
CA LYS A 137 30.47 0.59 -4.96
C LYS A 137 31.27 1.00 -3.71
N ILE A 138 30.61 1.09 -2.57
CA ILE A 138 31.22 1.45 -1.28
C ILE A 138 31.74 0.19 -0.58
N ALA A 139 30.98 -0.91 -0.61
CA ALA A 139 31.31 -2.17 0.06
C ALA A 139 32.62 -2.78 -0.44
N VAL A 140 32.98 -2.63 -1.72
CA VAL A 140 34.27 -3.11 -2.26
C VAL A 140 35.47 -2.59 -1.45
N LYS A 141 35.38 -1.38 -0.89
CA LYS A 141 36.46 -0.78 -0.09
C LYS A 141 36.28 -1.03 1.41
N MET A 142 35.05 -0.92 1.91
CA MET A 142 34.78 -0.91 3.35
C MET A 142 34.44 -2.29 3.93
N ASN A 143 33.78 -3.15 3.15
CA ASN A 143 33.26 -4.45 3.57
C ASN A 143 33.35 -5.47 2.41
N PRO A 144 34.57 -5.80 1.93
CA PRO A 144 34.76 -6.61 0.73
C PRO A 144 34.18 -8.03 0.87
N ASP A 145 34.11 -8.56 2.09
CA ASP A 145 33.50 -9.85 2.41
C ASP A 145 31.98 -9.89 2.14
N LYS A 146 31.29 -8.74 2.12
CA LYS A 146 29.85 -8.64 1.84
C LYS A 146 29.52 -8.56 0.36
N VAL A 147 30.48 -8.22 -0.50
CA VAL A 147 30.28 -8.03 -1.94
C VAL A 147 29.63 -9.26 -2.61
N PRO A 148 30.05 -10.51 -2.34
CA PRO A 148 29.41 -11.68 -2.92
C PRO A 148 27.91 -11.80 -2.57
N MET A 149 27.52 -11.42 -1.35
CA MET A 149 26.12 -11.45 -0.92
C MET A 149 25.28 -10.41 -1.69
N ILE A 150 25.83 -9.21 -1.89
CA ILE A 150 25.19 -8.14 -2.67
C ILE A 150 24.99 -8.58 -4.12
N VAL A 151 26.03 -9.16 -4.75
CA VAL A 151 25.96 -9.66 -6.13
C VAL A 151 24.92 -10.77 -6.28
N ASN A 152 24.83 -11.68 -5.31
CA ASN A 152 23.82 -12.74 -5.33
C ASN A 152 22.39 -12.17 -5.24
N ALA A 153 22.16 -11.17 -4.37
CA ALA A 153 20.88 -10.49 -4.28
C ALA A 153 20.52 -9.74 -5.58
N GLN A 154 21.48 -9.04 -6.19
CA GLN A 154 21.29 -8.38 -7.49
C GLN A 154 20.89 -9.38 -8.60
N LYS A 155 21.55 -10.54 -8.68
CA LYS A 155 21.19 -11.60 -9.65
C LYS A 155 19.77 -12.12 -9.43
N ALA A 156 19.35 -12.30 -8.18
CA ALA A 156 18.00 -12.71 -7.85
C ALA A 156 16.96 -11.66 -8.30
N LEU A 157 17.22 -10.38 -8.03
CA LEU A 157 16.34 -9.27 -8.47
C LEU A 157 16.22 -9.19 -9.99
N LEU A 158 17.32 -9.33 -10.74
CA LEU A 158 17.28 -9.36 -12.21
C LEU A 158 16.44 -10.53 -12.74
N LYS A 159 16.61 -11.72 -12.15
CA LYS A 159 15.79 -12.88 -12.51
C LYS A 159 14.30 -12.61 -12.26
N SER A 160 13.96 -12.04 -11.11
CA SER A 160 12.58 -11.68 -10.77
C SER A 160 11.99 -10.62 -11.72
N SER A 161 12.79 -9.62 -12.12
CA SER A 161 12.35 -8.61 -13.10
C SER A 161 11.97 -9.23 -14.44
N ASN A 162 12.76 -10.18 -14.95
CA ASN A 162 12.48 -10.88 -16.21
C ASN A 162 11.21 -11.76 -16.12
N ILE A 163 10.94 -12.32 -14.94
CA ILE A 163 9.70 -13.09 -14.72
C ILE A 163 8.50 -12.15 -14.67
N LEU A 164 8.58 -10.99 -14.02
CA LEU A 164 7.46 -10.05 -13.99
C LEU A 164 7.06 -9.55 -15.38
N SER A 165 7.99 -9.44 -16.33
CA SER A 165 7.63 -9.09 -17.71
C SER A 165 6.72 -10.12 -18.39
N THR A 166 6.65 -11.36 -17.92
CA THR A 166 5.72 -12.36 -18.45
C THR A 166 4.33 -12.31 -17.81
N VAL A 167 4.18 -11.60 -16.67
CA VAL A 167 2.90 -11.40 -15.96
C VAL A 167 2.15 -10.18 -16.51
N HIS A 168 2.87 -9.30 -17.20
CA HIS A 168 2.33 -8.09 -17.83
C HIS A 168 1.67 -8.35 -19.19
N ASN A 169 2.09 -9.41 -19.90
CA ASN A 169 1.56 -9.84 -21.21
C ASN A 169 0.38 -10.81 -21.05
#